data_AF-A0A165N2H6-F1
#
_entry.id   AF-A0A165N2H6-F1
#
_cell.length_a   1.000
_cell.length_b   1.000
_cell.length_c   1.000
_cell.angle_alpha   90.00
_cell.angle_beta   90.00
_cell.angle_gamma   90.00
#
_symmetry.space_group_name_H-M   'P 1'
#
loop_
_entity.id
_entity.type
_entity.pdbx_description
1 polymer ?
#
loop_
_entity_poly.entity_id
_entity_poly.type
_entity_poly.pdbx_seq_one_letter_code
_entity_poly.pdbx_strand_id
1 'polypeptide(L)' 'QGSFWCMVCFAIFVRKHDLKRHMRKHTDSRPFPCHGGCGQSFRRADTRSGH' A
#
# COMPACT_ATOMS: atom_id res chain seq x y z
N GLN A 1 -19.63 2.71 20.90
CA GLN A 1 -18.53 3.33 20.14
C GLN A 1 -17.99 2.28 19.18
N GLY A 2 -18.38 2.33 17.90
CA GLY A 2 -17.91 1.33 16.92
C GLY A 2 -16.46 1.61 16.52
N SER A 3 -15.61 0.60 16.61
CA SER A 3 -14.21 0.67 16.17
C SER A 3 -14.16 0.63 14.64
N PHE A 4 -13.35 1.49 14.03
CA PHE A 4 -13.09 1.46 12.59
C PHE A 4 -11.74 0.78 12.35
N TRP A 5 -11.64 -0.16 11.42
CA TRP A 5 -10.36 -0.78 11.09
C TRP A 5 -10.00 -0.63 9.61
N CYS A 6 -8.70 -0.62 9.33
CA CYS A 6 -8.18 -0.64 7.97
C CYS A 6 -8.27 -2.07 7.41
N MET A 7 -8.82 -2.26 6.22
CA MET A 7 -8.85 -3.58 5.58
C MET A 7 -7.52 -3.98 4.92
N VAL A 8 -6.56 -3.05 4.83
CA VAL A 8 -5.24 -3.29 4.21
C VAL A 8 -4.21 -3.76 5.23
N CYS A 9 -4.15 -3.10 6.39
CA CYS A 9 -3.17 -3.41 7.44
C CYS A 9 -3.80 -3.68 8.82
N PHE A 10 -5.12 -3.75 8.91
CA PHE A 10 -5.86 -4.07 10.14
C PHE A 10 -5.63 -3.12 11.32
N ALA A 11 -5.09 -1.93 11.07
CA ALA A 11 -4.96 -0.88 12.07
C ALA A 11 -6.35 -0.41 12.55
N ILE A 12 -6.52 -0.28 13.88
CA ILE A 12 -7.78 0.12 14.52
C ILE A 12 -7.75 1.62 14.85
N PHE A 13 -8.87 2.28 14.60
CA PHE A 13 -9.09 3.71 14.81
C PHE A 13 -10.39 3.94 15.59
N VAL A 14 -10.36 4.90 16.49
CA VAL A 14 -11.53 5.30 17.29
C VAL A 14 -12.54 6.09 16.46
N ARG A 15 -12.09 6.79 15.41
CA ARG A 15 -12.93 7.67 14.60
C ARG A 15 -12.81 7.38 13.11
N LYS A 16 -13.92 7.54 12.38
CA LYS A 16 -14.00 7.36 10.92
C LYS A 16 -13.09 8.31 10.15
N HIS A 17 -12.91 9.55 10.62
CA HIS A 17 -12.05 10.53 9.93
C HIS A 17 -10.56 10.14 9.99
N ASP A 18 -10.14 9.49 11.08
CA ASP A 18 -8.77 8.97 11.21
C ASP A 18 -8.52 7.83 10.22
N LEU A 19 -9.47 6.88 10.11
CA LEU A 19 -9.42 5.83 9.09
C LEU A 19 -9.37 6.44 7.68
N LYS A 20 -10.22 7.43 7.37
CA LYS A 20 -10.24 8.08 6.04
C LYS A 20 -8.92 8.75 5.69
N ARG A 21 -8.30 9.44 6.66
CA ARG A 21 -6.96 10.03 6.49
C ARG A 21 -5.89 8.95 6.31
N HIS A 22 -5.98 7.87 7.08
CA HIS A 22 -5.06 6.73 6.99
C HIS A 22 -5.13 6.05 5.62
N MET A 23 -6.33 5.83 5.07
CA MET A 23 -6.51 5.18 3.76
C MET A 23 -5.79 5.93 2.63
N ARG A 24 -5.57 7.25 2.73
CA ARG A 24 -4.79 8.01 1.73
C ARG A 24 -3.36 7.50 1.59
N LYS A 25 -2.75 6.96 2.64
CA LYS A 25 -1.42 6.33 2.59
C LYS A 25 -1.41 5.07 1.73
N HIS A 26 -2.52 4.32 1.76
CA HIS A 26 -2.72 3.15 0.90
C HIS A 26 -3.10 3.55 -0.52
N THR A 27 -3.84 4.64 -0.71
CA THR A 27 -4.21 5.13 -2.05
C THR A 27 -3.02 5.75 -2.81
N ASP A 28 -2.05 6.35 -2.10
CA ASP A 28 -0.76 6.77 -2.69
C ASP A 28 0.13 5.58 -3.08
N SER A 29 -0.21 4.37 -2.61
CA SER A 29 0.35 3.12 -3.11
C SER A 29 -0.33 2.76 -4.44
N ARG A 30 0.00 3.53 -5.47
CA ARG A 30 -0.05 3.24 -6.92
C ARG A 30 -1.11 2.19 -7.38
N PRO A 31 -2.13 2.58 -8.17
CA PRO A 31 -3.28 1.73 -8.54
C PRO A 31 -3.00 0.59 -9.53
N PHE A 32 -1.73 0.34 -9.89
CA PHE A 32 -1.38 -0.77 -10.79
C PHE A 32 -0.67 -1.85 -9.98
N PRO A 33 -1.40 -2.83 -9.40
CA PRO A 33 -0.75 -4.10 -9.13
C PRO A 33 -0.24 -4.60 -10.48
N CYS A 34 1.07 -4.88 -10.58
CA CYS A 34 1.60 -5.60 -11.75
C CYS A 34 0.74 -6.86 -11.92
N HIS A 35 -0.10 -6.89 -12.95
CA HIS A 35 -0.78 -8.09 -13.43
C HIS A 35 0.24 -8.96 -14.16
N GLY A 36 1.20 -9.46 -13.38
CA GLY A 36 2.36 -10.19 -13.86
C GLY A 36 3.23 -10.39 -12.64
N GLY A 37 3.30 -11.62 -12.13
CA GLY A 37 4.00 -12.01 -10.91
C GLY A 37 5.48 -11.68 -10.94
N CYS A 38 5.82 -10.40 -10.71
CA CYS A 38 7.18 -9.92 -10.61
C CYS A 38 7.29 -9.10 -9.32
N GLY A 39 7.53 -9.80 -8.22
CA GLY A 39 7.91 -9.22 -6.94
C GLY A 39 9.35 -8.71 -6.95
N GLN A 40 9.70 -7.84 -7.90
CA GLN A 40 11.03 -7.23 -7.94
C GLN A 40 10.91 -5.70 -7.91
N SER A 41 11.05 -5.17 -6.70
CA SER A 41 11.24 -3.76 -6.42
C SER A 41 12.66 -3.35 -6.82
N PHE A 42 12.90 -2.95 -8.06
CA PHE A 42 14.18 -2.37 -8.45
C PHE A 42 14.22 -0.88 -8.10
N ARG A 43 15.09 -0.52 -7.14
CA ARG A 43 15.25 0.87 -6.66
C ARG A 43 16.19 1.71 -7.53
N ARG A 44 16.93 1.17 -8.50
CA ARG A 44 17.78 1.95 -9.40
C ARG A 44 17.88 1.32 -10.78
N ALA A 45 17.77 2.15 -11.82
CA ALA A 45 17.80 1.76 -13.24
C ALA A 45 19.23 1.64 -13.80
N ASP A 46 20.20 1.20 -13.00
CA ASP A 46 21.57 1.01 -13.44
C ASP A 46 22.16 -0.22 -12.75
N THR A 47 22.04 -1.36 -13.43
CA THR A 47 22.94 -2.52 -13.45
C THR A 47 22.16 -3.72 -13.98
N ARG A 48 21.95 -3.74 -15.29
CA ARG A 48 21.53 -4.95 -16.00
C ARG A 48 22.79 -5.69 -16.41
N SER A 49 23.27 -6.58 -15.55
CA SER A 49 24.26 -7.59 -15.93
C SER A 49 23.78 -8.97 -15.52
N GLY A 50 23.42 -9.77 -16.52
CA GLY A 50 23.46 -11.22 -16.45
C GLY A 50 22.19 -11.92 -15.97
N HIS A 51 21.16 -11.95 -16.80
CA HIS A 51 20.42 -13.18 -17.10
C HIS A 51 20.20 -13.25 -18.62
#